data_AF-X1V8C5-F1
#
_entry.id   AF-X1V8C5-F1
#
_cell.length_a   1.000
_cell.length_b   1.000
_cell.length_c   1.000
_cell.angle_alpha   90.00
_cell.angle_beta   90.00
_cell.angle_gamma   90.00
#
_symmetry.space_group_name_H-M   'P 1'
#
loop_
_entity.id
_entity.type
_entity.pdbx_description
1 polymer ?
#
loop_
_entity_poly.entity_id
_entity_poly.type
_entity_poly.pdbx_seq_one_letter_code
_entity_poly.pdbx_strand_id
1 'polypeptide(L)'
;MYDIAVAHYTDPYVSAYPWTPGAGFGAKYGDPVAKPAGAGGGVAFCGSTDIAVAHYGDPRVSAYPWTPGAGFGAKYGDPVAKPAGAGWGVAFCGSTDIAVAHNDDPRVSAYPWTPGAGFGAKYGDPVAKPTGAGWGVAFCGS
;
A
#
# COMPACT_ATOMS: atom_id res chain seq x y z
N MET A 1 0.72 19.26 -5.64
CA MET A 1 1.91 19.08 -4.78
C MET A 1 2.37 17.65 -4.97
N TYR A 2 3.68 17.41 -5.11
CA TYR A 2 4.19 16.03 -5.19
C TYR A 2 4.55 15.59 -3.79
N ASP A 3 4.37 14.30 -3.52
CA ASP A 3 4.71 13.69 -2.26
C ASP A 3 5.54 12.43 -2.55
N ILE A 4 6.38 12.07 -1.59
CA ILE A 4 7.15 10.83 -1.62
C ILE A 4 6.89 10.08 -0.32
N ALA A 5 6.73 8.76 -0.41
CA ALA A 5 6.56 7.89 0.73
C ALA A 5 7.59 6.76 0.71
N VAL A 6 7.96 6.29 1.88
CA VAL A 6 8.91 5.20 2.09
C VAL A 6 8.35 4.26 3.16
N ALA A 7 8.23 2.97 2.82
CA ALA A 7 7.97 1.92 3.79
C ALA A 7 9.29 1.51 4.45
N HIS A 8 9.29 1.22 5.75
CA HIS A 8 10.50 0.89 6.49
C HIS A 8 10.24 -0.01 7.70
N TYR A 9 11.31 -0.55 8.29
CA TYR A 9 11.23 -1.66 9.26
C TYR A 9 10.77 -1.24 10.66
N THR A 10 11.03 0.00 11.07
CA THR A 10 10.79 0.49 12.44
C THR A 10 9.54 1.34 12.50
N ASP A 11 8.92 1.47 13.68
CA ASP A 11 7.82 2.41 13.89
C ASP A 11 8.18 3.81 13.32
N PRO A 12 7.30 4.47 12.54
CA PRO A 12 5.89 4.14 12.24
C PRO A 12 5.64 3.20 11.05
N TYR A 13 6.66 2.50 10.56
CA TYR A 13 6.66 1.58 9.41
C TYR A 13 6.42 2.20 8.03
N VAL A 14 5.97 3.45 7.98
CA VAL A 14 5.88 4.27 6.77
C VAL A 14 6.14 5.73 7.10
N SER A 15 6.90 6.43 6.26
CA SER A 15 7.13 7.87 6.36
C SER A 15 6.80 8.53 5.02
N ALA A 16 6.32 9.77 5.06
CA ALA A 16 6.04 10.53 3.85
C ALA A 16 6.49 11.99 3.99
N TYR A 17 6.79 12.62 2.87
CA TYR A 17 7.34 13.96 2.79
C TYR A 17 6.76 14.70 1.58
N PRO A 18 6.54 16.02 1.66
CA PRO A 18 6.41 16.84 0.46
C PRO A 18 7.67 16.68 -0.40
N TRP A 19 7.47 16.67 -1.71
CA TRP A 19 8.53 16.61 -2.69
C TRP A 19 8.41 17.78 -3.67
N THR A 20 9.52 18.48 -3.88
CA THR A 20 9.62 19.51 -4.91
C THR A 20 10.58 19.03 -6.00
N PRO A 21 10.11 18.79 -7.23
CA PRO A 21 10.99 18.45 -8.35
C PRO A 21 12.12 19.47 -8.50
N GLY A 22 13.36 18.99 -8.47
CA GLY A 22 14.56 19.85 -8.56
C GLY A 22 15.03 20.48 -7.24
N ALA A 23 14.22 20.46 -6.16
CA ALA A 23 14.61 21.00 -4.85
C ALA A 23 14.65 19.94 -3.73
N GLY A 24 13.92 18.85 -3.86
CA GLY A 24 13.99 17.70 -2.96
C GLY A 24 12.93 17.67 -1.85
N PHE A 25 13.32 17.10 -0.70
CA PHE A 25 12.45 16.81 0.44
C PHE A 25 11.99 18.05 1.20
N GLY A 26 10.73 18.08 1.60
CA GLY A 26 10.20 18.95 2.64
C GLY A 26 10.26 18.31 4.04
N ALA A 27 9.64 18.97 5.03
CA ALA A 27 9.48 18.43 6.37
C ALA A 27 8.60 17.17 6.36
N LYS A 28 8.94 16.17 7.18
CA LYS A 28 8.18 14.92 7.30
C LYS A 28 6.72 15.22 7.68
N TYR A 29 5.76 14.57 7.01
CA TYR A 29 4.38 14.57 7.46
C TYR A 29 4.23 13.86 8.80
N GLY A 30 3.14 14.14 9.52
CA GLY A 30 2.80 13.39 10.74
C GLY A 30 2.60 11.91 10.45
N ASP A 31 2.90 11.07 11.42
CA ASP A 31 2.76 9.61 11.30
C ASP A 31 1.26 9.21 11.22
N PRO A 32 0.92 8.08 10.57
CA PRO A 32 -0.45 7.58 10.62
C PRO A 32 -0.84 7.27 12.07
N VAL A 33 -2.04 7.72 12.48
CA VAL A 33 -2.54 7.53 13.85
C VAL A 33 -2.69 6.04 14.19
N ALA A 34 -3.35 5.31 13.30
CA ALA A 34 -3.39 3.85 13.34
C ALA A 34 -2.31 3.32 12.40
N LYS A 35 -1.17 2.90 12.94
CA LYS A 35 0.00 2.51 12.15
C LYS A 35 -0.18 1.16 11.44
N PRO A 36 0.60 0.87 10.39
CA PRO A 36 0.77 -0.50 9.91
C PRO A 36 1.13 -1.45 11.06
N ALA A 37 0.67 -2.69 11.02
CA ALA A 37 0.81 -3.62 12.15
C ALA A 37 2.19 -4.29 12.25
N GLY A 38 3.16 -3.85 11.46
CA GLY A 38 4.53 -4.36 11.46
C GLY A 38 5.37 -3.73 10.37
N ALA A 39 6.61 -4.20 10.23
CA ALA A 39 7.59 -3.71 9.26
C ALA A 39 6.97 -3.52 7.86
N GLY A 40 7.16 -2.33 7.29
CA GLY A 40 6.70 -2.00 5.95
C GLY A 40 7.59 -2.62 4.89
N GLY A 41 6.98 -3.35 3.96
CA GLY A 41 7.66 -3.95 2.81
C GLY A 41 7.63 -3.06 1.56
N GLY A 42 6.48 -2.41 1.31
CA GLY A 42 6.30 -1.54 0.14
C GLY A 42 5.17 -0.53 0.33
N VAL A 43 5.20 0.55 -0.42
CA VAL A 43 4.23 1.65 -0.35
C VAL A 43 3.85 2.14 -1.75
N ALA A 44 2.59 2.49 -1.95
CA ALA A 44 2.09 3.06 -3.19
C ALA A 44 1.01 4.12 -2.93
N PHE A 45 1.02 5.16 -3.75
CA PHE A 45 -0.07 6.14 -3.82
C PHE A 45 -1.11 5.70 -4.87
N CYS A 46 -2.39 5.90 -4.57
CA CYS A 46 -3.48 5.86 -5.53
C CYS A 46 -3.77 7.30 -5.96
N GLY A 47 -3.13 7.74 -7.04
CA GLY A 47 -3.18 9.14 -7.46
C GLY A 47 -2.80 10.07 -6.30
N SER A 48 -3.70 11.00 -5.98
CA SER A 48 -3.56 11.94 -4.86
C SER A 48 -4.59 11.73 -3.74
N THR A 49 -5.29 10.59 -3.71
CA THR A 49 -6.44 10.37 -2.82
C THR A 49 -6.15 9.39 -1.70
N ASP A 50 -5.29 8.40 -1.95
CA ASP A 50 -5.03 7.32 -1.00
C ASP A 50 -3.58 6.87 -1.03
N ILE A 51 -3.16 6.20 0.04
CA ILE A 51 -1.86 5.56 0.16
C ILE A 51 -2.05 4.18 0.80
N ALA A 52 -1.34 3.18 0.28
CA ALA A 52 -1.32 1.84 0.83
C ALA A 52 0.09 1.38 1.17
N VAL A 53 0.21 0.55 2.20
CA VAL A 53 1.46 0.01 2.73
C VAL A 53 1.30 -1.50 2.89
N ALA A 54 2.07 -2.28 2.14
CA ALA A 54 2.25 -3.71 2.39
C ALA A 54 3.18 -3.88 3.60
N HIS A 55 2.86 -4.80 4.51
CA HIS A 55 3.62 -4.98 5.74
C HIS A 55 3.56 -6.42 6.29
N TYR A 56 4.39 -6.73 7.29
CA TYR A 56 4.57 -8.11 7.75
C TYR A 56 3.51 -8.58 8.77
N GLY A 57 2.98 -7.67 9.59
CA GLY A 57 1.93 -8.00 10.56
C GLY A 57 0.55 -8.15 9.90
N ASP A 58 -0.38 -8.88 10.52
CA ASP A 58 -1.80 -8.92 10.09
C ASP A 58 -2.41 -7.50 10.15
N PRO A 59 -3.13 -7.01 9.13
CA PRO A 59 -3.72 -7.70 7.97
C PRO A 59 -2.83 -7.82 6.72
N ARG A 60 -1.52 -7.61 6.85
CA ARG A 60 -0.48 -7.67 5.79
C ARG A 60 -0.53 -6.54 4.76
N VAL A 61 -1.56 -5.70 4.79
CA VAL A 61 -1.66 -4.44 4.06
C VAL A 61 -2.54 -3.44 4.81
N SER A 62 -2.11 -2.19 4.90
CA SER A 62 -2.90 -1.09 5.46
C SER A 62 -3.05 0.02 4.43
N ALA A 63 -4.21 0.69 4.40
CA ALA A 63 -4.45 1.81 3.50
C ALA A 63 -5.13 2.97 4.22
N TYR A 64 -4.91 4.18 3.71
CA TYR A 64 -5.33 5.44 4.32
C TYR A 64 -5.77 6.41 3.22
N PRO A 65 -6.77 7.27 3.47
CA PRO A 65 -6.90 8.51 2.72
C PRO A 65 -5.57 9.27 2.78
N TRP A 66 -5.23 9.92 1.67
CA TRP A 66 -4.09 10.82 1.57
C TRP A 66 -4.57 12.17 1.08
N THR A 67 -4.12 13.24 1.72
CA THR A 67 -4.36 14.61 1.25
C THR A 67 -3.02 15.31 1.06
N PRO A 68 -2.66 15.70 -0.17
CA PRO A 68 -1.42 16.43 -0.43
C PRO A 68 -1.32 17.69 0.44
N GLY A 69 -0.22 17.87 1.14
CA GLY A 69 -0.01 18.98 2.08
C GLY A 69 -0.57 18.76 3.50
N ALA A 70 -1.38 17.72 3.74
CA ALA A 70 -1.90 17.37 5.06
C ALA A 70 -1.48 15.97 5.54
N GLY A 71 -1.27 15.02 4.62
CA GLY A 71 -0.76 13.69 4.93
C GLY A 71 -1.83 12.62 5.13
N PHE A 72 -1.60 11.71 6.08
CA PHE A 72 -2.43 10.54 6.33
C PHE A 72 -3.79 10.90 6.96
N GLY A 73 -4.86 10.29 6.45
CA GLY A 73 -6.17 10.22 7.09
C GLY A 73 -6.35 9.03 8.04
N ALA A 74 -7.58 8.79 8.47
CA ALA A 74 -7.94 7.62 9.27
C ALA A 74 -7.79 6.32 8.45
N LYS A 75 -7.22 5.27 9.04
CA LYS A 75 -7.01 3.98 8.38
C LYS A 75 -8.33 3.40 7.87
N TYR A 76 -8.35 2.95 6.61
CA TYR A 76 -9.47 2.20 6.04
C TYR A 76 -9.65 0.84 6.74
N GLY A 77 -10.84 0.24 6.57
CA GLY A 77 -11.09 -1.13 7.01
C GLY A 77 -10.13 -2.12 6.34
N ASP A 78 -9.76 -3.18 7.07
CA ASP A 78 -8.89 -4.23 6.55
C ASP A 78 -9.59 -5.02 5.43
N PRO A 79 -8.84 -5.59 4.47
CA PRO A 79 -9.43 -6.54 3.52
C PRO A 79 -10.01 -7.73 4.29
N VAL A 80 -11.26 -8.10 3.95
CA VAL A 80 -11.96 -9.23 4.61
C VAL A 80 -11.20 -10.55 4.40
N ALA A 81 -10.80 -10.83 3.15
CA ALA A 81 -9.94 -11.95 2.80
C ALA A 81 -8.51 -11.42 2.61
N LYS A 82 -7.68 -11.55 3.64
CA LYS A 82 -6.35 -10.93 3.70
C LYS A 82 -5.34 -11.60 2.74
N PRO A 83 -4.24 -10.91 2.34
CA PRO A 83 -3.09 -11.56 1.72
C PRO A 83 -2.65 -12.77 2.55
N ALA A 84 -2.14 -13.84 1.94
CA ALA A 84 -1.89 -15.10 2.65
C ALA A 84 -0.62 -15.10 3.53
N GLY A 85 0.37 -14.27 3.16
CA GLY A 85 1.64 -14.11 3.88
C GLY A 85 2.01 -12.64 4.10
N ALA A 86 3.20 -12.40 4.65
CA ALA A 86 3.74 -11.05 4.85
C ALA A 86 3.80 -10.28 3.52
N GLY A 87 3.31 -9.03 3.54
CA GLY A 87 3.28 -8.16 2.38
C GLY A 87 4.65 -7.51 2.14
N TRP A 88 5.13 -7.60 0.90
CA TRP A 88 6.43 -7.06 0.48
C TRP A 88 6.31 -5.92 -0.55
N GLY A 89 5.24 -5.92 -1.34
CA GLY A 89 5.00 -4.88 -2.32
C GLY A 89 3.51 -4.61 -2.50
N VAL A 90 3.17 -3.39 -2.86
CA VAL A 90 1.80 -2.97 -3.14
C VAL A 90 1.79 -2.04 -4.35
N ALA A 91 0.77 -2.14 -5.20
CA ALA A 91 0.55 -1.23 -6.31
C ALA A 91 -0.95 -1.05 -6.56
N PHE A 92 -1.30 0.12 -7.09
CA PHE A 92 -2.63 0.43 -7.59
C PHE A 92 -2.68 0.30 -9.12
N CYS A 93 -3.81 -0.17 -9.64
CA CYS A 93 -4.18 -0.06 -11.05
C CYS A 93 -5.14 1.12 -11.18
N GLY A 94 -4.63 2.27 -11.63
CA GLY A 94 -5.40 3.51 -11.62
C GLY A 94 -5.99 3.78 -10.22
N SER A 95 -7.31 3.93 -10.18
CA SER A 95 -8.09 4.06 -8.94
C SER A 95 -9.08 2.92 -8.70
N THR A 96 -8.99 1.83 -9.47
CA THR A 96 -10.01 0.77 -9.49
C THR A 96 -9.58 -0.50 -8.79
N ASP A 97 -8.28 -0.75 -8.67
CA ASP A 97 -7.77 -1.99 -8.10
C ASP A 97 -6.47 -1.78 -7.32
N ILE A 98 -6.22 -2.69 -6.39
CA ILE A 98 -4.99 -2.77 -5.62
C ILE A 98 -4.50 -4.21 -5.59
N ALA A 99 -3.18 -4.39 -5.73
CA ALA A 99 -2.53 -5.69 -5.56
C ALA A 99 -1.42 -5.63 -4.52
N VAL A 100 -1.23 -6.75 -3.83
CA VAL A 100 -0.22 -6.96 -2.78
C VAL A 100 0.59 -8.20 -3.12
N ALA A 101 1.89 -8.05 -3.29
CA ALA A 101 2.84 -9.16 -3.40
C ALA A 101 3.23 -9.66 -2.00
N HIS A 102 3.26 -10.98 -1.82
CA HIS A 102 3.52 -11.60 -0.51
C HIS A 102 4.26 -12.95 -0.62
N ASN A 103 4.74 -13.50 0.50
CA ASN A 103 5.63 -14.67 0.49
C ASN A 103 4.94 -16.04 0.42
N ASP A 104 3.67 -16.14 0.80
CA ASP A 104 2.94 -17.43 0.87
C ASP A 104 2.06 -17.62 -0.35
N ASP A 105 1.73 -18.87 -0.72
CA ASP A 105 0.80 -19.14 -1.83
C ASP A 105 -0.53 -18.36 -1.62
N PRO A 106 -1.06 -17.63 -2.62
CA PRO A 106 -0.72 -17.59 -4.05
C PRO A 106 0.38 -16.58 -4.48
N ARG A 107 1.14 -16.02 -3.53
CA ARG A 107 2.25 -15.05 -3.68
C ARG A 107 1.84 -13.65 -4.16
N VAL A 108 0.57 -13.46 -4.50
CA VAL A 108 -0.04 -12.16 -4.82
C VAL A 108 -1.54 -12.18 -4.48
N SER A 109 -2.09 -11.07 -4.02
CA SER A 109 -3.53 -10.93 -3.81
C SER A 109 -3.99 -9.59 -4.35
N ALA A 110 -5.12 -9.57 -5.06
CA ALA A 110 -5.68 -8.37 -5.67
C ALA A 110 -7.14 -8.17 -5.26
N TYR A 111 -7.56 -6.91 -5.23
CA TYR A 111 -8.88 -6.47 -4.77
C TYR A 111 -9.35 -5.32 -5.65
N PRO A 112 -10.67 -5.20 -5.89
CA PRO A 112 -11.24 -3.93 -6.27
C PRO A 112 -10.88 -2.88 -5.21
N TRP A 113 -10.65 -1.66 -5.65
CA TRP A 113 -10.40 -0.50 -4.83
C TRP A 113 -11.42 0.58 -5.16
N THR A 114 -11.90 1.29 -4.14
CA THR A 114 -12.72 2.49 -4.34
C THR A 114 -12.15 3.60 -3.47
N PRO A 115 -11.65 4.71 -4.07
CA PRO A 115 -11.17 5.86 -3.32
C PRO A 115 -12.20 6.35 -2.30
N GLY A 116 -11.78 6.58 -1.06
CA GLY A 116 -12.68 6.97 0.03
C GLY A 116 -13.44 5.82 0.70
N ALA A 117 -13.46 4.61 0.14
CA ALA A 117 -14.18 3.45 0.70
C ALA A 117 -13.26 2.26 1.02
N GLY A 118 -12.20 2.05 0.23
CA GLY A 118 -11.16 1.06 0.49
C GLY A 118 -11.32 -0.25 -0.28
N PHE A 119 -10.96 -1.37 0.37
CA PHE A 119 -10.89 -2.70 -0.23
C PHE A 119 -12.27 -3.28 -0.56
N GLY A 120 -12.40 -3.83 -1.77
CA GLY A 120 -13.49 -4.74 -2.15
C GLY A 120 -13.20 -6.21 -1.80
N ALA A 121 -14.05 -7.11 -2.29
CA ALA A 121 -13.84 -8.55 -2.15
C ALA A 121 -12.62 -9.01 -2.97
N LYS A 122 -11.78 -9.87 -2.37
CA LYS A 122 -10.56 -10.40 -3.01
C LYS A 122 -10.90 -11.10 -4.34
N TYR A 123 -10.17 -10.79 -5.40
CA TYR A 123 -10.24 -11.51 -6.67
C TYR A 123 -9.75 -12.96 -6.53
N GLY A 124 -10.13 -13.80 -7.50
CA GLY A 124 -9.62 -15.16 -7.61
C GLY A 124 -8.09 -15.20 -7.77
N ASP A 125 -7.47 -16.26 -7.26
CA ASP A 125 -6.02 -16.43 -7.36
C ASP A 125 -5.57 -16.65 -8.80
N PRO A 126 -4.32 -16.28 -9.17
CA PRO A 126 -3.77 -16.65 -10.47
C PRO A 126 -3.79 -18.16 -10.68
N VAL A 127 -4.23 -18.60 -11.86
CA VAL A 127 -4.20 -20.02 -12.25
C VAL A 127 -2.76 -20.53 -12.31
N ALA A 128 -1.91 -19.80 -13.04
CA ALA A 128 -0.47 -19.99 -13.03
C ALA A 128 0.15 -19.00 -12.03
N LYS A 129 0.67 -19.53 -10.93
CA LYS A 129 1.17 -18.73 -9.82
C LYS A 129 2.64 -18.33 -10.04
N PRO A 130 3.11 -17.21 -9.45
CA PRO A 130 4.54 -16.94 -9.34
C PRO A 130 5.28 -18.15 -8.77
N THR A 131 6.53 -18.40 -9.16
CA THR A 131 7.29 -19.60 -8.74
C THR A 131 7.96 -19.49 -7.38
N GLY A 132 8.04 -18.28 -6.81
CA GLY A 132 8.57 -18.00 -5.47
C GLY A 132 7.87 -16.83 -4.81
N ALA A 133 8.36 -16.41 -3.65
CA ALA A 133 7.83 -15.28 -2.90
C ALA A 133 7.70 -14.02 -3.78
N GLY A 134 6.56 -13.33 -3.69
CA GLY A 134 6.35 -12.04 -4.34
C GLY A 134 6.96 -10.93 -3.52
N TRP A 135 7.88 -10.16 -4.13
CA TRP A 135 8.55 -9.02 -3.49
C TRP A 135 8.02 -7.67 -3.95
N GLY A 136 7.45 -7.62 -5.15
CA GLY A 136 6.93 -6.43 -5.78
C GLY A 136 5.82 -6.77 -6.74
N VAL A 137 4.96 -5.80 -7.00
CA VAL A 137 3.88 -5.89 -7.98
C VAL A 137 3.78 -4.55 -8.68
N ALA A 138 3.46 -4.56 -9.97
CA ALA A 138 3.21 -3.37 -10.76
C ALA A 138 2.09 -3.67 -11.76
N PHE A 139 1.30 -2.66 -12.06
CA PHE A 139 0.35 -2.68 -13.17
C PHE A 139 0.93 -1.89 -14.34
N CYS A 140 0.53 -2.27 -15.55
CA CYS A 140 0.73 -1.45 -16.75
C CYS A 140 -0.62 -1.30 -17.47
N GLY A 141 -0.77 -0.21 -18.21
CA GLY A 141 -2.02 0.12 -18.89
C GLY A 141 -2.38 1.59 -18.69
N SER A 142 -3.25 2.09 -19.55
CA SER A 142 -3.86 3.42 -19.50
C SER A 142 -5.32 3.32 -19.14
#